data_AF-A0A411ZKV1-F1
#
_entry.id   AF-A0A411ZKV1-F1
#
_cell.length_a   1.000
_cell.length_b   1.000
_cell.length_c   1.000
_cell.angle_alpha   90.00
_cell.angle_beta   90.00
_cell.angle_gamma   90.00
#
_symmetry.space_group_name_H-M   'P 1'
#
loop_
_entity.id
_entity.type
_entity.pdbx_description
1 polymer ?
#
loop_
_entity_poly.entity_id
_entity_poly.type
_entity_poly.pdbx_seq_one_letter_code
_entity_poly.pdbx_strand_id
1 'polypeptide(L)'
;MILGCFILIAAALFAERSGVQYQEKKRQISYIDKNKIITEKEAADSLKKTCLVLRDSSQKESEQAWIEFQRIFMDMRVGTDVIDIQKDTIPDLDAYETVVLLLSDLDPLKEKVLDICEWVEDGGSAMFALTLQKNTYVSLIEQKLGIISSGYENTEVDSIYFDKEFLIGGGQAYTIMDPYDSAWEVELAETARVYARVGDQSGTPVIWEEDYGKGRFVVDNFGLYEKAVRGFYAASYSLLTDAGVYPVINGSVFYLDDFPSPVPGGDGTYVRRDYNTNIADFYSNIWWPDMMSLAAEHGVRYTGVMIENYEDETDGEIVKQTDTQRFQYFGNMILHQGGELGYHGYNHQPLSLSNVDYGDVLPYKTWISMKAMQDALGELIRFGKEMFPGTELSVYVPPSNVLSEEGRKMLAEKFPEIRTIASNYFPGEYAYVQEFETADDGIVEQPRIISGAIIDDYMQMAALSELNMHFVNSHFMHPDDLLDEDRGAALGWEKLRARLDEYMTWMNESAPSLRNLTGSELAGAVQRYGALTVDKEITDQEIRIHLGNFYDEAYLMVRINDGTPGQVTGGELTNVTGNLYLLHAQESEVVIERN
;
A
#
# COMPACT_ATOMS: atom_id res chain seq x y z
N MET A 1 -56.66 -14.50 -4.55
CA MET A 1 -55.67 -13.82 -3.68
C MET A 1 -54.41 -14.67 -3.52
N ILE A 2 -54.51 -15.90 -2.99
CA ILE A 2 -53.35 -16.80 -2.77
C ILE A 2 -52.58 -17.11 -4.07
N LEU A 3 -53.28 -17.43 -5.17
CA LEU A 3 -52.64 -17.69 -6.47
C LEU A 3 -51.90 -16.46 -7.03
N GLY A 4 -52.40 -15.25 -6.76
CA GLY A 4 -51.75 -14.01 -7.18
C GLY A 4 -50.45 -13.74 -6.42
N CYS A 5 -50.41 -14.05 -5.13
CA CYS A 5 -49.18 -13.99 -4.34
C CYS A 5 -48.14 -15.00 -4.81
N PHE A 6 -48.55 -16.23 -5.14
CA PHE A 6 -47.62 -17.23 -5.69
C PHE A 6 -47.09 -16.85 -7.07
N ILE A 7 -47.91 -16.23 -7.92
CA ILE A 7 -47.45 -15.74 -9.23
C ILE A 7 -46.49 -14.55 -9.06
N LEU A 8 -46.75 -13.64 -8.11
CA LEU A 8 -45.83 -12.54 -7.81
C LEU A 8 -44.51 -13.02 -7.23
N ILE A 9 -44.53 -13.97 -6.30
CA ILE A 9 -43.31 -14.58 -5.75
C ILE A 9 -42.57 -15.36 -6.83
N ALA A 10 -43.27 -16.13 -7.67
CA ALA A 10 -42.66 -16.84 -8.79
C ALA A 10 -42.10 -15.90 -9.84
N ALA A 11 -42.75 -14.77 -10.12
CA ALA A 11 -42.25 -13.74 -11.04
C ALA A 11 -41.06 -12.96 -10.45
N ALA A 12 -41.05 -12.72 -9.14
CA ALA A 12 -39.91 -12.13 -8.43
C ALA A 12 -38.72 -13.08 -8.42
N LEU A 13 -38.93 -14.35 -8.04
CA LEU A 13 -37.92 -15.41 -8.10
C LEU A 13 -37.47 -15.69 -9.53
N PHE A 14 -38.36 -15.59 -10.52
CA PHE A 14 -38.00 -15.72 -11.93
C PHE A 14 -37.21 -14.49 -12.39
N ALA A 15 -37.57 -13.26 -12.03
CA ALA A 15 -36.75 -12.09 -12.34
C ALA A 15 -35.37 -12.15 -11.67
N GLU A 16 -35.31 -12.60 -10.42
CA GLU A 16 -34.09 -12.87 -9.66
C GLU A 16 -33.25 -13.98 -10.33
N ARG A 17 -33.86 -15.09 -10.76
CA ARG A 17 -33.18 -16.24 -11.40
C ARG A 17 -32.92 -16.09 -12.90
N SER A 18 -33.63 -15.21 -13.60
CA SER A 18 -33.50 -15.03 -15.05
C SER A 18 -32.40 -14.05 -15.43
N GLY A 19 -31.64 -13.56 -14.45
CA GLY A 19 -30.59 -12.58 -14.67
C GLY A 19 -31.18 -11.30 -15.26
N VAL A 20 -31.76 -10.44 -14.42
CA VAL A 20 -31.92 -9.02 -14.78
C VAL A 20 -30.58 -8.59 -15.37
N GLN A 21 -30.57 -8.22 -16.65
CA GLN A 21 -29.35 -7.81 -17.34
C GLN A 21 -28.68 -6.74 -16.49
N TYR A 22 -27.57 -7.12 -15.85
CA TYR A 22 -26.78 -6.20 -15.07
C TYR A 22 -26.27 -5.12 -16.01
N GLN A 23 -26.60 -3.88 -15.71
CA GLN A 23 -25.91 -2.74 -16.30
C GLN A 23 -24.84 -2.33 -15.31
N GLU A 24 -23.58 -2.41 -15.75
CA GLU A 24 -22.43 -2.02 -14.94
C GLU A 24 -22.66 -0.64 -14.34
N LYS A 25 -22.57 -0.55 -13.00
CA LYS A 25 -22.62 0.74 -12.32
C LYS A 25 -21.42 1.55 -12.79
N LYS A 26 -21.61 2.86 -12.98
CA LYS A 26 -20.51 3.75 -13.37
C LYS A 26 -19.43 3.70 -12.30
N ARG A 27 -18.21 3.30 -12.70
CA ARG A 27 -17.01 3.31 -11.84
C ARG A 27 -16.75 4.73 -11.31
N GLN A 28 -16.26 4.83 -10.08
CA GLN A 28 -15.84 6.09 -9.48
C GLN A 28 -14.68 6.69 -10.27
N ILE A 29 -13.73 5.84 -10.65
CA ILE A 29 -12.53 6.19 -11.41
C ILE A 29 -12.29 5.12 -12.46
N SER A 30 -11.91 5.54 -13.66
CA SER A 30 -11.61 4.64 -14.78
C SER A 30 -10.12 4.62 -15.05
N TYR A 31 -9.64 3.52 -15.63
CA TYR A 31 -8.31 3.47 -16.21
C TYR A 31 -8.10 4.61 -17.22
N ILE A 32 -6.87 5.08 -17.30
CA ILE A 32 -6.39 5.95 -18.37
C ILE A 32 -6.31 5.14 -19.68
N ASP A 33 -6.54 5.82 -20.81
CA ASP A 33 -6.36 5.24 -22.14
C ASP A 33 -4.93 4.74 -22.31
N LYS A 34 -4.73 3.50 -22.80
CA LYS A 34 -3.39 2.88 -22.93
C LYS A 34 -2.36 3.76 -23.67
N ASN A 35 -2.80 4.54 -24.66
CA ASN A 35 -1.92 5.41 -25.46
C ASN A 35 -1.52 6.72 -24.77
N LYS A 36 -2.09 7.03 -23.60
CA LYS A 36 -1.82 8.24 -22.83
C LYS A 36 -1.03 7.96 -21.56
N ILE A 37 -0.89 6.69 -21.16
CA ILE A 37 -0.20 6.30 -19.93
C ILE A 37 1.21 6.88 -19.93
N ILE A 38 1.57 7.48 -18.79
CA ILE A 38 2.93 7.91 -18.47
C ILE A 38 3.34 7.05 -17.27
N THR A 39 4.49 6.39 -17.35
CA THR A 39 4.96 5.56 -16.25
C THR A 39 5.56 6.42 -15.15
N GLU A 40 5.62 5.87 -13.94
CA GLU A 40 6.27 6.54 -12.81
C GLU A 40 7.74 6.85 -13.08
N LYS A 41 8.43 5.95 -13.78
CA LYS A 41 9.82 6.15 -14.20
C LYS A 41 9.96 7.35 -15.13
N GLU A 42 9.09 7.47 -16.13
CA GLU A 42 9.08 8.62 -17.05
C GLU A 42 8.79 9.93 -16.31
N ALA A 43 7.87 9.91 -15.34
CA ALA A 43 7.60 11.07 -14.48
C ALA A 43 8.83 11.45 -13.63
N ALA A 44 9.44 10.46 -12.98
CA ALA A 44 10.60 10.64 -12.09
C ALA A 44 11.83 11.19 -12.82
N ASP A 45 12.06 10.78 -14.08
CA ASP A 45 13.17 11.26 -14.91
C ASP A 45 13.09 12.77 -15.23
N SER A 46 11.90 13.36 -15.12
CA SER A 46 11.66 14.79 -15.39
C SER A 46 11.79 15.70 -14.16
N LEU A 47 11.94 15.11 -12.96
CA LEU A 47 11.95 15.87 -11.71
C LEU A 47 13.19 16.75 -11.58
N LYS A 48 12.98 17.99 -11.12
CA LYS A 48 14.06 18.86 -10.67
C LYS A 48 14.74 18.23 -9.47
N LYS A 49 16.08 18.19 -9.48
CA LYS A 49 16.85 17.69 -8.35
C LYS A 49 16.89 18.75 -7.26
N THR A 50 16.19 18.49 -6.15
CA THR A 50 16.06 19.41 -5.01
C THR A 50 16.61 18.82 -3.71
N CYS A 51 16.84 17.51 -3.67
CA CYS A 51 17.38 16.81 -2.52
C CYS A 51 18.75 16.20 -2.83
N LEU A 52 19.72 16.40 -1.95
CA LEU A 52 21.00 15.72 -1.99
C LEU A 52 21.01 14.56 -1.00
N VAL A 53 21.31 13.36 -1.48
CA VAL A 53 21.44 12.16 -0.63
C VAL A 53 22.91 11.85 -0.43
N LEU A 54 23.34 11.81 0.83
CA LEU A 54 24.68 11.39 1.21
C LEU A 54 24.62 9.95 1.71
N ARG A 55 25.32 9.05 1.04
CA ARG A 55 25.45 7.64 1.42
C ARG A 55 26.92 7.24 1.59
N ASP A 56 27.15 6.17 2.33
CA ASP A 56 28.47 5.58 2.51
C ASP A 56 28.45 4.09 2.17
N SER A 57 29.00 3.74 1.01
CA SER A 57 29.03 2.34 0.56
C SER A 57 29.90 1.39 1.40
N SER A 58 30.63 1.91 2.38
CA SER A 58 31.33 1.10 3.37
C SER A 58 30.47 0.73 4.59
N GLN A 59 29.33 1.41 4.81
CA GLN A 59 28.40 1.17 5.90
C GLN A 59 27.24 0.28 5.42
N LYS A 60 27.00 -0.83 6.11
CA LYS A 60 25.97 -1.80 5.70
C LYS A 60 24.57 -1.19 5.80
N GLU A 61 24.31 -0.47 6.88
CA GLU A 61 23.05 0.20 7.18
C GLU A 61 22.74 1.28 6.13
N SER A 62 23.76 1.97 5.63
CA SER A 62 23.65 2.94 4.53
C SER A 62 23.15 2.27 3.24
N GLU A 63 23.74 1.13 2.85
CA GLU A 63 23.30 0.41 1.65
C GLU A 63 21.89 -0.20 1.82
N GLN A 64 21.55 -0.67 3.03
CA GLN A 64 20.20 -1.18 3.32
C GLN A 64 19.16 -0.07 3.24
N ALA A 65 19.40 1.06 3.89
CA ALA A 65 18.49 2.21 3.85
C ALA A 65 18.38 2.79 2.44
N TRP A 66 19.46 2.80 1.66
CA TRP A 66 19.43 3.32 0.30
C TRP A 66 18.43 2.58 -0.59
N ILE A 67 18.31 1.25 -0.46
CA ILE A 67 17.31 0.46 -1.20
C ILE A 67 15.89 1.00 -0.96
N GLU A 68 15.56 1.32 0.29
CA GLU A 68 14.24 1.82 0.65
C GLU A 68 14.05 3.29 0.29
N PHE A 69 15.05 4.13 0.54
CA PHE A 69 15.02 5.55 0.20
C PHE A 69 14.92 5.81 -1.30
N GLN A 70 15.52 4.97 -2.14
CA GLN A 70 15.32 5.04 -3.60
C GLN A 70 13.84 5.01 -3.97
N ARG A 71 13.10 4.08 -3.36
CA ARG A 71 11.67 3.94 -3.62
C ARG A 71 10.86 5.05 -2.96
N ILE A 72 11.19 5.43 -1.71
CA ILE A 72 10.54 6.56 -1.01
C ILE A 72 10.62 7.85 -1.84
N PHE A 73 11.81 8.22 -2.33
CA PHE A 73 11.97 9.44 -3.13
C PHE A 73 11.22 9.37 -4.45
N MET A 74 11.24 8.20 -5.11
CA MET A 74 10.49 8.01 -6.35
C MET A 74 9.00 8.23 -6.09
N ASP A 75 8.44 7.54 -5.10
CA ASP A 75 7.02 7.56 -4.74
C ASP A 75 6.54 8.92 -4.24
N MET A 76 7.37 9.66 -3.51
CA MET A 76 7.08 11.02 -3.04
C MET A 76 7.29 12.09 -4.14
N ARG A 77 7.80 11.71 -5.32
CA ARG A 77 8.21 12.61 -6.42
C ARG A 77 9.28 13.62 -6.02
N VAL A 78 10.27 13.15 -5.26
CA VAL A 78 11.44 13.94 -4.87
C VAL A 78 12.58 13.67 -5.85
N GLY A 79 13.01 14.70 -6.58
CA GLY A 79 14.20 14.60 -7.42
C GLY A 79 15.47 14.62 -6.58
N THR A 80 16.28 13.57 -6.68
CA THR A 80 17.52 13.41 -5.91
C THR A 80 18.78 13.41 -6.76
N ASP A 81 19.85 13.98 -6.20
CA ASP A 81 21.24 13.65 -6.52
C ASP A 81 21.83 12.79 -5.40
N VAL A 82 22.69 11.83 -5.74
CA VAL A 82 23.21 10.84 -4.77
C VAL A 82 24.72 10.85 -4.80
N ILE A 83 25.33 11.01 -3.63
CA ILE A 83 26.78 11.05 -3.45
C ILE A 83 27.22 9.92 -2.52
N ASP A 84 28.11 9.08 -3.02
CA ASP A 84 28.82 8.10 -2.22
C ASP A 84 30.07 8.77 -1.64
N ILE A 85 30.05 9.12 -0.37
CA ILE A 85 31.08 9.97 0.25
C ILE A 85 32.47 9.33 0.28
N GLN A 86 32.56 8.02 0.03
CA GLN A 86 33.84 7.30 -0.10
C GLN A 86 34.50 7.52 -1.46
N LYS A 87 33.73 7.90 -2.47
CA LYS A 87 34.15 7.92 -3.88
C LYS A 87 34.10 9.31 -4.48
N ASP A 88 33.08 10.08 -4.07
CA ASP A 88 32.68 11.31 -4.72
C ASP A 88 32.87 12.53 -3.80
N THR A 89 32.86 13.71 -4.40
CA THR A 89 32.93 14.98 -3.65
C THR A 89 31.54 15.53 -3.47
N ILE A 90 31.21 15.90 -2.23
CA ILE A 90 29.97 16.60 -1.90
C ILE A 90 29.92 17.92 -2.70
N PRO A 91 28.86 18.15 -3.50
CA PRO A 91 28.68 19.38 -4.26
C PRO A 91 28.37 20.57 -3.35
N ASP A 92 28.21 21.74 -3.96
CA ASP A 92 27.70 22.92 -3.26
C ASP A 92 26.26 22.69 -2.79
N LEU A 93 26.00 22.93 -1.51
CA LEU A 93 24.71 22.67 -0.88
C LEU A 93 23.64 23.69 -1.26
N ASP A 94 24.04 24.90 -1.70
CA ASP A 94 23.13 25.97 -2.12
C ASP A 94 22.26 25.61 -3.36
N ALA A 95 22.61 24.53 -4.05
CA ALA A 95 21.83 24.00 -5.17
C ALA A 95 20.60 23.19 -4.72
N TYR A 96 20.51 22.83 -3.43
CA TYR A 96 19.52 21.92 -2.88
C TYR A 96 18.65 22.62 -1.82
N GLU A 97 17.42 22.12 -1.66
CA GLU A 97 16.49 22.51 -0.60
C GLU A 97 16.70 21.63 0.64
N THR A 98 16.96 20.34 0.42
CA THR A 98 17.13 19.34 1.48
C THR A 98 18.38 18.49 1.30
N VAL A 99 18.94 18.02 2.42
CA VAL A 99 19.99 17.00 2.45
C VAL A 99 19.52 15.81 3.29
N VAL A 100 19.59 14.59 2.76
CA VAL A 100 19.31 13.37 3.51
C VAL A 100 20.60 12.59 3.71
N LEU A 101 20.95 12.35 4.97
CA LEU A 101 22.13 11.62 5.38
C LEU A 101 21.74 10.18 5.73
N LEU A 102 22.15 9.24 4.87
CA LEU A 102 22.05 7.81 5.11
C LEU A 102 23.35 7.30 5.76
N LEU A 103 23.76 7.89 6.89
CA LEU A 103 24.99 7.55 7.60
C LEU A 103 24.71 7.35 9.09
N SER A 104 25.15 6.22 9.65
CA SER A 104 25.15 6.00 11.10
C SER A 104 26.46 6.49 11.71
N ASP A 105 27.57 6.31 11.01
CA ASP A 105 28.89 6.83 11.38
C ASP A 105 29.25 8.06 10.52
N LEU A 106 29.48 9.20 11.20
CA LEU A 106 29.86 10.46 10.56
C LEU A 106 31.39 10.68 10.44
N ASP A 107 32.23 9.78 10.96
CA ASP A 107 33.70 9.88 10.84
C ASP A 107 34.19 10.11 9.39
N PRO A 108 33.60 9.47 8.36
CA PRO A 108 34.01 9.69 6.98
C PRO A 108 33.75 11.11 6.45
N LEU A 109 32.73 11.82 6.94
CA LEU A 109 32.46 13.22 6.56
C LEU A 109 33.49 14.18 7.13
N LYS A 110 34.06 13.85 8.29
CA LYS A 110 34.97 14.70 9.05
C LYS A 110 34.33 16.06 9.33
N GLU A 111 35.08 17.15 9.15
CA GLU A 111 34.61 18.53 9.37
C GLU A 111 33.51 18.96 8.40
N LYS A 112 33.26 18.24 7.29
CA LYS A 112 32.20 18.58 6.34
C LYS A 112 30.80 18.50 6.94
N VAL A 113 30.63 17.76 8.05
CA VAL A 113 29.36 17.78 8.79
C VAL A 113 29.06 19.18 9.34
N LEU A 114 30.09 19.98 9.63
CA LEU A 114 29.93 21.36 10.07
C LEU A 114 29.49 22.26 8.91
N ASP A 115 29.99 22.01 7.70
CA ASP A 115 29.54 22.73 6.49
C ASP A 115 28.03 22.52 6.27
N ILE A 116 27.53 21.29 6.49
CA ILE A 116 26.08 20.99 6.44
C ILE A 116 25.35 21.77 7.53
N CYS A 117 25.88 21.82 8.75
CA CYS A 117 25.28 22.58 9.83
C CYS A 117 25.23 24.08 9.57
N GLU A 118 26.27 24.66 8.96
CA GLU A 118 26.29 26.08 8.56
C GLU A 118 25.24 26.35 7.47
N TRP A 119 25.14 25.47 6.47
CA TRP A 119 24.10 25.55 5.43
C TRP A 119 22.68 25.45 6.01
N VAL A 120 22.45 24.57 6.99
CA VAL A 120 21.16 24.49 7.70
C VAL A 120 20.88 25.80 8.46
N GLU A 121 21.87 26.37 9.14
CA GLU A 121 21.72 27.66 9.84
C GLU A 121 21.24 28.77 8.90
N ASP A 122 21.70 28.75 7.65
CA ASP A 122 21.38 29.73 6.62
C ASP A 122 20.04 29.51 5.91
N GLY A 123 19.37 28.37 6.12
CA GLY A 123 18.02 28.08 5.65
C GLY A 123 17.81 26.73 4.99
N GLY A 124 18.85 25.91 4.84
CA GLY A 124 18.71 24.53 4.39
C GLY A 124 18.09 23.60 5.43
N SER A 125 17.63 22.42 5.03
CA SER A 125 17.11 21.42 5.96
C SER A 125 17.75 20.06 5.77
N ALA A 126 18.14 19.41 6.87
CA ALA A 126 18.83 18.13 6.83
C ALA A 126 18.13 17.04 7.64
N MET A 127 18.05 15.84 7.07
CA MET A 127 17.54 14.65 7.71
C MET A 127 18.67 13.67 8.02
N PHE A 128 18.77 13.24 9.27
CA PHE A 128 19.56 12.06 9.65
C PHE A 128 18.62 10.87 9.71
N ALA A 129 18.65 10.05 8.67
CA ALA A 129 17.69 8.95 8.50
C ALA A 129 18.11 7.64 9.19
N LEU A 130 19.37 7.55 9.63
CA LEU A 130 19.88 6.39 10.36
C LEU A 130 20.15 6.79 11.81
N THR A 131 19.97 5.84 12.72
CA THR A 131 20.45 5.95 14.10
C THR A 131 21.93 6.34 14.08
N LEU A 132 22.24 7.51 14.63
CA LEU A 132 23.60 8.01 14.75
C LEU A 132 24.38 7.25 15.81
N GLN A 133 25.64 6.93 15.51
CA GLN A 133 26.58 6.35 16.45
C GLN A 133 27.43 7.44 17.08
N LYS A 134 27.45 7.50 18.41
CA LYS A 134 28.25 8.49 19.13
C LYS A 134 29.74 8.35 18.81
N ASN A 135 30.25 9.31 18.06
CA ASN A 135 31.66 9.45 17.70
C ASN A 135 32.11 10.90 17.88
N THR A 136 33.32 11.23 17.43
CA THR A 136 33.88 12.59 17.56
C THR A 136 33.03 13.62 16.83
N TYR A 137 32.58 13.33 15.61
CA TYR A 137 31.87 14.29 14.75
C TYR A 137 30.39 14.43 15.09
N VAL A 138 29.71 13.35 15.48
CA VAL A 138 28.36 13.40 16.06
C VAL A 138 28.38 14.27 17.32
N SER A 139 29.36 14.07 18.21
CA SER A 139 29.49 14.87 19.44
C SER A 139 29.67 16.37 19.19
N LEU A 140 30.18 16.78 18.03
CA LEU A 140 30.32 18.19 17.66
C LEU A 140 28.99 18.85 17.28
N ILE A 141 28.00 18.05 16.87
CA ILE A 141 26.71 18.54 16.36
C ILE A 141 25.51 18.19 17.25
N GLU A 142 25.68 17.38 18.31
CA GLU A 142 24.60 16.98 19.23
C GLU A 142 23.67 18.13 19.62
N GLN A 143 24.24 19.24 20.10
CA GLN A 143 23.45 20.40 20.53
C GLN A 143 22.68 21.07 19.37
N LYS A 144 23.17 20.96 18.13
CA LYS A 144 22.49 21.48 16.93
C LYS A 144 21.30 20.59 16.54
N LEU A 145 21.33 19.31 16.91
CA LEU A 145 20.24 18.36 16.72
C LEU A 145 19.24 18.35 17.89
N GLY A 146 19.34 19.33 18.81
CA GLY A 146 18.49 19.41 20.00
C GLY A 146 18.89 18.42 21.11
N ILE A 147 20.05 17.76 21.03
CA ILE A 147 20.50 16.79 22.04
C ILE A 147 21.31 17.50 23.13
N ILE A 148 20.84 17.42 24.39
CA ILE A 148 21.53 18.00 25.54
C ILE A 148 22.47 17.02 26.23
N SER A 149 22.14 15.73 26.20
CA SER A 149 22.99 14.66 26.70
C SER A 149 22.71 13.36 25.94
N SER A 150 23.72 12.50 25.84
CA SER A 150 23.58 11.23 25.12
C SER A 150 24.54 10.17 25.66
N GLY A 151 24.09 8.91 25.62
CA GLY A 151 24.86 7.72 26.00
C GLY A 151 25.72 7.16 24.85
N TYR A 152 26.34 6.00 25.11
CA TYR A 152 26.93 5.14 24.07
C TYR A 152 26.08 3.88 23.83
N GLU A 153 24.97 3.75 24.57
CA GLU A 153 24.10 2.60 24.55
C GLU A 153 22.86 2.91 23.71
N ASN A 154 22.20 1.84 23.27
CA ASN A 154 20.94 1.91 22.56
C ASN A 154 19.84 1.29 23.41
N THR A 155 18.62 1.79 23.24
CA THR A 155 17.38 1.16 23.70
C THR A 155 16.88 0.18 22.63
N GLU A 156 16.39 -0.98 23.08
CA GLU A 156 15.65 -1.93 22.25
C GLU A 156 14.34 -1.31 21.73
N VAL A 157 14.11 -1.37 20.42
CA VAL A 157 12.87 -0.85 19.80
C VAL A 157 11.88 -2.00 19.64
N ASP A 158 11.07 -2.25 20.67
CA ASP A 158 10.02 -3.29 20.68
C ASP A 158 8.65 -2.79 20.22
N SER A 159 8.48 -1.48 20.19
CA SER A 159 7.26 -0.80 19.79
C SER A 159 7.54 0.67 19.58
N ILE A 160 6.76 1.31 18.70
CA ILE A 160 6.85 2.75 18.45
C ILE A 160 5.49 3.39 18.73
N TYR A 161 5.47 4.29 19.71
CA TYR A 161 4.38 5.23 19.95
C TYR A 161 4.54 6.44 19.05
N PHE A 162 3.55 6.69 18.20
CA PHE A 162 3.47 7.91 17.40
C PHE A 162 2.56 8.92 18.08
N ASP A 163 2.97 10.19 18.10
CA ASP A 163 2.13 11.28 18.58
C ASP A 163 0.86 11.38 17.74
N LYS A 164 -0.26 11.69 18.42
CA LYS A 164 -1.59 11.73 17.82
C LYS A 164 -1.69 12.65 16.61
N GLU A 165 -0.95 13.76 16.63
CA GLU A 165 -0.98 14.80 15.60
C GLU A 165 0.12 14.64 14.55
N PHE A 166 0.95 13.59 14.63
CA PHE A 166 2.06 13.40 13.72
C PHE A 166 1.62 12.75 12.40
N LEU A 167 1.05 11.55 12.47
CA LEU A 167 0.72 10.73 11.30
C LEU A 167 -0.66 10.07 11.43
N ILE A 168 -1.22 9.62 10.32
CA ILE A 168 -2.52 8.92 10.27
C ILE A 168 -2.42 7.66 11.12
N GLY A 169 -3.35 7.45 12.05
CA GLY A 169 -3.30 6.33 13.00
C GLY A 169 -2.38 6.57 14.21
N GLY A 170 -1.87 7.80 14.41
CA GLY A 170 -1.11 8.17 15.59
C GLY A 170 -1.93 8.16 16.89
N GLY A 171 -1.24 8.28 18.02
CA GLY A 171 -1.83 8.31 19.36
C GLY A 171 -1.80 6.97 20.09
N GLN A 172 -1.17 5.95 19.50
CA GLN A 172 -0.98 4.63 20.06
C GLN A 172 0.39 4.04 19.67
N ALA A 173 0.77 2.98 20.36
CA ALA A 173 1.99 2.22 20.08
C ALA A 173 1.71 1.04 19.15
N TYR A 174 2.64 0.79 18.24
CA TYR A 174 2.63 -0.34 17.32
C TYR A 174 3.83 -1.23 17.61
N THR A 175 3.59 -2.53 17.83
CA THR A 175 4.63 -3.51 18.14
C THR A 175 5.56 -3.73 16.94
N ILE A 176 6.84 -3.91 17.22
CA ILE A 176 7.84 -4.38 16.26
C ILE A 176 8.08 -5.86 16.53
N MET A 177 7.80 -6.72 15.55
CA MET A 177 7.86 -8.18 15.70
C MET A 177 9.27 -8.70 16.00
N ASP A 178 10.28 -8.10 15.37
CA ASP A 178 11.69 -8.46 15.54
C ASP A 178 12.45 -7.27 16.16
N PRO A 179 12.34 -7.06 17.49
CA PRO A 179 13.00 -5.95 18.18
C PRO A 179 14.53 -6.06 18.13
N TYR A 180 15.22 -4.92 18.18
CA TYR A 180 16.68 -4.85 18.34
C TYR A 180 17.14 -3.51 18.93
N ASP A 181 18.31 -3.55 19.55
CA ASP A 181 18.97 -2.41 20.21
C ASP A 181 19.45 -1.36 19.20
N SER A 182 18.59 -0.38 18.91
CA SER A 182 18.82 0.57 17.80
C SER A 182 18.44 2.01 18.06
N ALA A 183 17.68 2.33 19.10
CA ALA A 183 17.41 3.73 19.42
C ALA A 183 18.52 4.29 20.29
N TRP A 184 19.30 5.23 19.78
CA TRP A 184 20.35 5.87 20.57
C TRP A 184 19.75 6.58 21.79
N GLU A 185 20.32 6.32 22.97
CA GLU A 185 19.88 6.95 24.20
C GLU A 185 20.27 8.43 24.23
N VAL A 186 19.26 9.29 24.05
CA VAL A 186 19.39 10.74 24.03
C VAL A 186 18.43 11.42 24.99
N GLU A 187 18.90 12.51 25.57
CA GLU A 187 18.08 13.51 26.26
C GLU A 187 18.00 14.74 25.35
N LEU A 188 16.78 15.15 25.01
CA LEU A 188 16.53 16.26 24.11
C LEU A 188 16.20 17.55 24.88
N ALA A 189 16.54 18.69 24.29
CA ALA A 189 16.14 20.01 24.75
C ALA A 189 14.61 20.15 24.70
N GLU A 190 14.06 21.05 25.53
CA GLU A 190 12.62 21.40 25.48
C GLU A 190 12.22 22.05 24.14
N THR A 191 13.18 22.55 23.36
CA THR A 191 12.97 23.10 22.01
C THR A 191 12.73 22.02 20.97
N ALA A 192 13.25 20.81 21.20
CA ALA A 192 13.12 19.71 20.25
C ALA A 192 11.70 19.15 20.27
N ARG A 193 11.09 19.08 19.09
CA ARG A 193 9.74 18.55 18.94
C ARG A 193 9.81 17.07 18.58
N VAL A 194 9.44 16.23 19.53
CA VAL A 194 9.41 14.78 19.38
C VAL A 194 8.07 14.34 18.81
N TYR A 195 8.10 13.42 17.85
CA TYR A 195 6.93 12.89 17.15
C TYR A 195 6.68 11.41 17.40
N ALA A 196 7.72 10.68 17.79
CA ALA A 196 7.61 9.26 18.08
C ALA A 196 8.61 8.84 19.15
N ARG A 197 8.23 7.81 19.93
CA ARG A 197 9.00 7.27 21.06
C ARG A 197 8.90 5.76 21.12
N VAL A 198 9.89 5.10 21.71
CA VAL A 198 9.80 3.68 22.07
C VAL A 198 8.72 3.47 23.14
N GLY A 199 7.84 2.49 22.97
CA GLY A 199 6.85 2.11 23.99
C GLY A 199 5.70 3.09 24.17
N ASP A 200 5.95 4.23 24.81
CA ASP A 200 4.93 5.23 25.16
C ASP A 200 5.48 6.67 25.16
N GLN A 201 4.63 7.62 25.56
CA GLN A 201 4.95 9.06 25.61
C GLN A 201 6.16 9.42 26.49
N SER A 202 6.60 8.52 27.38
CA SER A 202 7.74 8.72 28.27
C SER A 202 9.02 8.01 27.82
N GLY A 203 8.96 7.25 26.73
CA GLY A 203 10.10 6.47 26.22
C GLY A 203 11.12 7.28 25.40
N THR A 204 12.15 6.56 24.95
CA THR A 204 13.28 7.10 24.17
C THR A 204 12.77 7.72 22.87
N PRO A 205 13.14 8.98 22.54
CA PRO A 205 12.79 9.62 21.28
C PRO A 205 13.32 8.84 20.07
N VAL A 206 12.46 8.59 19.09
CA VAL A 206 12.85 7.93 17.84
C VAL A 206 12.59 8.75 16.58
N ILE A 207 11.76 9.78 16.64
CA ILE A 207 11.60 10.77 15.56
C ILE A 207 11.46 12.15 16.20
N TRP A 208 12.29 13.12 15.82
CA TRP A 208 12.14 14.51 16.26
C TRP A 208 12.64 15.51 15.22
N GLU A 209 12.19 16.77 15.36
CA GLU A 209 12.76 17.92 14.66
C GLU A 209 13.37 18.92 15.66
N GLU A 210 14.39 19.67 15.21
CA GLU A 210 14.95 20.83 15.90
C GLU A 210 15.19 21.95 14.88
N ASP A 211 14.60 23.12 15.12
CA ASP A 211 14.90 24.33 14.35
C ASP A 211 16.32 24.81 14.66
N TYR A 212 17.10 25.11 13.62
CA TYR A 212 18.47 25.58 13.77
C TYR A 212 18.76 26.71 12.79
N GLY A 213 18.90 27.93 13.33
CA GLY A 213 19.03 29.14 12.52
C GLY A 213 17.74 29.45 11.76
N LYS A 214 17.79 29.43 10.43
CA LYS A 214 16.62 29.57 9.55
C LYS A 214 16.13 28.24 8.98
N GLY A 215 16.91 27.18 9.15
CA GLY A 215 16.59 25.83 8.70
C GLY A 215 16.21 24.93 9.87
N ARG A 216 16.23 23.63 9.63
CA ARG A 216 15.92 22.61 10.65
C ARG A 216 16.61 21.28 10.41
N PHE A 217 16.73 20.52 11.47
CA PHE A 217 17.11 19.11 11.44
C PHE A 217 15.92 18.22 11.73
N VAL A 218 15.86 17.09 11.04
CA VAL A 218 14.95 15.97 11.36
C VAL A 218 15.81 14.75 11.63
N VAL A 219 15.54 14.02 12.70
CA VAL A 219 16.32 12.84 13.09
C VAL A 219 15.41 11.64 13.27
N ASP A 220 15.73 10.56 12.57
CA ASP A 220 15.16 9.24 12.75
C ASP A 220 16.16 8.35 13.51
N ASN A 221 15.70 7.79 14.62
CA ASN A 221 16.49 7.07 15.61
C ASN A 221 15.79 5.75 16.00
N PHE A 222 15.02 5.14 15.09
CA PHE A 222 14.40 3.83 15.29
C PHE A 222 15.14 2.70 14.55
N GLY A 223 16.06 3.04 13.65
CA GLY A 223 16.99 2.11 13.02
C GLY A 223 16.41 1.02 12.11
N LEU A 224 15.13 1.07 11.70
CA LEU A 224 14.45 0.06 10.85
C LEU A 224 14.60 0.41 9.38
N TYR A 225 15.20 -0.47 8.57
CA TYR A 225 15.52 -0.19 7.16
C TYR A 225 14.86 -1.20 6.23
N GLU A 226 13.53 -1.26 6.27
CA GLU A 226 12.75 -2.21 5.48
C GLU A 226 11.52 -1.56 4.85
N LYS A 227 11.00 -2.23 3.82
CA LYS A 227 9.82 -1.83 3.07
C LYS A 227 8.60 -1.52 3.95
N ALA A 228 8.43 -2.24 5.07
CA ALA A 228 7.29 -2.09 5.96
C ALA A 228 7.26 -0.75 6.73
N VAL A 229 8.33 0.04 6.76
CA VAL A 229 8.42 1.30 7.51
C VAL A 229 8.62 2.55 6.64
N ARG A 230 8.52 2.42 5.31
CA ARG A 230 8.68 3.55 4.36
C ARG A 230 7.78 4.75 4.69
N GLY A 231 6.56 4.50 5.16
CA GLY A 231 5.64 5.57 5.58
C GLY A 231 6.11 6.40 6.76
N PHE A 232 6.94 5.84 7.65
CA PHE A 232 7.52 6.58 8.78
C PHE A 232 8.58 7.55 8.26
N TYR A 233 9.45 7.09 7.37
CA TYR A 233 10.44 7.94 6.70
C TYR A 233 9.79 9.03 5.83
N ALA A 234 8.69 8.73 5.13
CA ALA A 234 7.95 9.73 4.38
C ALA A 234 7.34 10.80 5.29
N ALA A 235 6.79 10.38 6.45
CA ALA A 235 6.30 11.29 7.46
C ALA A 235 7.42 12.18 8.01
N SER A 236 8.60 11.62 8.34
CA SER A 236 9.78 12.39 8.77
C SER A 236 10.28 13.34 7.69
N TYR A 237 10.43 12.88 6.44
CA TYR A 237 10.86 13.73 5.32
C TYR A 237 9.93 14.93 5.11
N SER A 238 8.62 14.74 5.30
CA SER A 238 7.63 15.81 5.17
C SER A 238 7.77 16.94 6.20
N LEU A 239 8.59 16.77 7.24
CA LEU A 239 8.90 17.80 8.24
C LEU A 239 9.97 18.79 7.77
N LEU A 240 10.82 18.43 6.80
CA LEU A 240 12.04 19.19 6.48
C LEU A 240 11.79 20.62 5.99
N THR A 241 10.68 20.86 5.31
CA THR A 241 10.39 22.13 4.62
C THR A 241 9.16 22.77 5.24
N ASP A 242 8.99 24.08 5.12
CA ASP A 242 7.78 24.81 5.56
C ASP A 242 6.47 24.14 5.15
N ALA A 243 6.44 23.52 3.96
CA ALA A 243 5.35 22.65 3.54
C ALA A 243 5.85 21.41 2.77
N GLY A 244 5.67 20.22 3.35
CA GLY A 244 5.88 18.95 2.67
C GLY A 244 4.70 18.63 1.75
N VAL A 245 4.97 18.30 0.49
CA VAL A 245 3.93 17.97 -0.50
C VAL A 245 4.38 16.73 -1.27
N TYR A 246 3.55 15.68 -1.30
CA TYR A 246 3.83 14.46 -2.06
C TYR A 246 2.52 13.82 -2.53
N PRO A 247 2.50 13.16 -3.72
CA PRO A 247 1.29 12.54 -4.22
C PRO A 247 0.97 11.26 -3.46
N VAL A 248 -0.32 10.92 -3.44
CA VAL A 248 -0.85 9.68 -2.86
C VAL A 248 -1.96 9.09 -3.74
N ILE A 249 -2.28 7.82 -3.55
CA ILE A 249 -3.27 7.09 -4.36
C ILE A 249 -4.70 7.38 -3.90
N ASN A 250 -4.92 7.45 -2.59
CA ASN A 250 -6.24 7.56 -1.96
C ASN A 250 -7.21 6.46 -2.38
N GLY A 251 -6.98 5.24 -1.90
CA GLY A 251 -7.82 4.09 -2.19
C GLY A 251 -7.71 2.95 -1.17
N SER A 252 -8.83 2.31 -0.89
CA SER A 252 -8.96 1.11 -0.06
C SER A 252 -9.65 0.04 -0.88
N VAL A 253 -9.05 -1.14 -0.99
CA VAL A 253 -9.60 -2.28 -1.72
C VAL A 253 -9.58 -3.55 -0.87
N PHE A 254 -10.64 -4.34 -1.02
CA PHE A 254 -10.77 -5.66 -0.39
C PHE A 254 -11.01 -6.71 -1.48
N TYR A 255 -10.08 -7.65 -1.59
CA TYR A 255 -10.17 -8.79 -2.50
C TYR A 255 -10.77 -10.00 -1.80
N LEU A 256 -11.61 -10.71 -2.53
CA LEU A 256 -12.06 -12.05 -2.20
C LEU A 256 -11.43 -13.00 -3.21
N ASP A 257 -10.30 -13.57 -2.80
CA ASP A 257 -9.62 -14.61 -3.56
C ASP A 257 -10.49 -15.86 -3.59
N ASP A 258 -10.46 -16.61 -4.69
CA ASP A 258 -11.31 -17.78 -4.85
C ASP A 258 -12.80 -17.50 -4.66
N PHE A 259 -13.28 -16.35 -5.14
CA PHE A 259 -14.69 -16.02 -4.97
C PHE A 259 -15.24 -15.11 -6.09
N PRO A 260 -16.30 -15.54 -6.82
CA PRO A 260 -17.01 -16.80 -6.69
C PRO A 260 -16.19 -18.00 -7.17
N SER A 261 -16.47 -19.16 -6.60
CA SER A 261 -15.76 -20.43 -6.86
C SER A 261 -16.70 -21.62 -6.62
N PRO A 262 -16.28 -22.85 -6.96
CA PRO A 262 -16.91 -24.06 -6.43
C PRO A 262 -16.89 -24.05 -4.89
N VAL A 263 -17.59 -24.98 -4.23
CA VAL A 263 -17.43 -25.10 -2.78
C VAL A 263 -15.99 -25.55 -2.50
N PRO A 264 -15.20 -24.81 -1.72
CA PRO A 264 -13.82 -25.18 -1.46
C PRO A 264 -13.78 -26.54 -0.75
N GLY A 265 -12.82 -27.37 -1.15
CA GLY A 265 -12.48 -28.58 -0.41
C GLY A 265 -11.74 -28.21 0.88
N GLY A 266 -11.76 -29.08 1.89
CA GLY A 266 -11.01 -28.85 3.12
C GLY A 266 -11.65 -29.50 4.34
N ASP A 267 -11.04 -29.30 5.51
CA ASP A 267 -11.56 -29.83 6.76
C ASP A 267 -12.64 -28.93 7.38
N GLY A 268 -13.90 -29.31 7.19
CA GLY A 268 -15.05 -28.65 7.84
C GLY A 268 -15.20 -28.93 9.34
N THR A 269 -14.16 -29.39 10.05
CA THR A 269 -14.22 -29.70 11.50
C THR A 269 -14.72 -28.52 12.32
N TYR A 270 -14.18 -27.32 12.11
CA TYR A 270 -14.56 -26.13 12.88
C TYR A 270 -15.92 -25.57 12.46
N VAL A 271 -16.24 -25.61 11.17
CA VAL A 271 -17.58 -25.28 10.67
C VAL A 271 -18.64 -26.17 11.33
N ARG A 272 -18.41 -27.48 11.42
CA ARG A 272 -19.31 -28.41 12.11
C ARG A 272 -19.36 -28.16 13.61
N ARG A 273 -18.20 -27.91 14.25
CA ARG A 273 -18.09 -27.61 15.68
C ARG A 273 -18.97 -26.43 16.09
N ASP A 274 -18.91 -25.35 15.33
CA ASP A 274 -19.50 -24.06 15.73
C ASP A 274 -20.93 -23.87 15.22
N TYR A 275 -21.24 -24.38 14.02
CA TYR A 275 -22.49 -24.09 13.34
C TYR A 275 -23.35 -25.34 13.07
N ASN A 276 -22.83 -26.54 13.37
CA ASN A 276 -23.51 -27.82 13.13
C ASN A 276 -24.06 -27.95 11.69
N THR A 277 -23.28 -27.48 10.71
CA THR A 277 -23.63 -27.47 9.29
C THR A 277 -22.45 -27.94 8.43
N ASN A 278 -22.68 -28.12 7.12
CA ASN A 278 -21.63 -28.42 6.16
C ASN A 278 -21.01 -27.15 5.55
N ILE A 279 -19.87 -27.30 4.87
CA ILE A 279 -19.10 -26.20 4.28
C ILE A 279 -19.93 -25.36 3.31
N ALA A 280 -20.69 -26.01 2.41
CA ALA A 280 -21.50 -25.31 1.41
C ALA A 280 -22.59 -24.43 2.03
N ASP A 281 -23.31 -24.98 3.01
CA ASP A 281 -24.36 -24.28 3.74
C ASP A 281 -23.80 -23.18 4.63
N PHE A 282 -22.63 -23.38 5.23
CA PHE A 282 -21.94 -22.35 6.00
C PHE A 282 -21.59 -21.14 5.13
N TYR A 283 -20.94 -21.33 3.99
CA TYR A 283 -20.58 -20.20 3.12
C TYR A 283 -21.79 -19.44 2.62
N SER A 284 -22.85 -20.16 2.23
CA SER A 284 -24.02 -19.54 1.61
C SER A 284 -24.94 -18.84 2.60
N ASN A 285 -25.05 -19.36 3.83
CA ASN A 285 -26.04 -18.90 4.81
C ASN A 285 -25.44 -18.16 6.01
N ILE A 286 -24.12 -18.18 6.19
CA ILE A 286 -23.44 -17.57 7.35
C ILE A 286 -22.33 -16.63 6.88
N TRP A 287 -21.24 -17.17 6.30
CA TRP A 287 -20.08 -16.36 5.93
C TRP A 287 -20.44 -15.27 4.92
N TRP A 288 -21.12 -15.61 3.82
CA TRP A 288 -21.44 -14.60 2.81
C TRP A 288 -22.39 -13.50 3.32
N PRO A 289 -23.51 -13.81 4.01
CA PRO A 289 -24.31 -12.78 4.68
C PRO A 289 -23.51 -11.88 5.62
N ASP A 290 -22.57 -12.44 6.40
CA ASP A 290 -21.70 -11.67 7.28
C ASP A 290 -20.76 -10.74 6.49
N MET A 291 -20.12 -11.22 5.43
CA MET A 291 -19.27 -10.40 4.55
C MET A 291 -20.05 -9.25 3.92
N MET A 292 -21.31 -9.48 3.53
CA MET A 292 -22.20 -8.45 3.01
C MET A 292 -22.62 -7.45 4.08
N SER A 293 -22.76 -7.87 5.33
CA SER A 293 -23.00 -6.97 6.46
C SER A 293 -21.81 -6.05 6.69
N LEU A 294 -20.59 -6.59 6.74
CA LEU A 294 -19.36 -5.79 6.87
C LEU A 294 -19.21 -4.81 5.71
N ALA A 295 -19.48 -5.24 4.49
CA ALA A 295 -19.45 -4.36 3.33
C ALA A 295 -20.44 -3.20 3.46
N ALA A 296 -21.65 -3.45 3.93
CA ALA A 296 -22.66 -2.42 4.14
C ALA A 296 -22.28 -1.45 5.28
N GLU A 297 -21.70 -1.97 6.36
CA GLU A 297 -21.30 -1.20 7.54
C GLU A 297 -20.11 -0.27 7.26
N HIS A 298 -19.09 -0.77 6.56
CA HIS A 298 -17.86 -0.02 6.27
C HIS A 298 -17.85 0.62 4.87
N GLY A 299 -18.91 0.42 4.07
CA GLY A 299 -18.99 0.96 2.71
C GLY A 299 -18.02 0.29 1.71
N VAL A 300 -17.58 -0.94 1.99
CA VAL A 300 -16.65 -1.70 1.16
C VAL A 300 -17.34 -2.24 -0.09
N ARG A 301 -16.62 -2.24 -1.21
CA ARG A 301 -17.05 -2.86 -2.47
C ARG A 301 -16.03 -3.92 -2.84
N TYR A 302 -16.38 -5.18 -2.64
CA TYR A 302 -15.45 -6.29 -2.85
C TYR A 302 -15.07 -6.46 -4.32
N THR A 303 -13.81 -6.85 -4.53
CA THR A 303 -13.31 -7.38 -5.80
C THR A 303 -13.22 -8.89 -5.67
N GLY A 304 -14.16 -9.62 -6.27
CA GLY A 304 -14.14 -11.09 -6.26
C GLY A 304 -13.33 -11.64 -7.43
N VAL A 305 -12.28 -12.41 -7.17
CA VAL A 305 -11.46 -13.00 -8.23
C VAL A 305 -11.70 -14.50 -8.32
N MET A 306 -12.23 -14.95 -9.46
CA MET A 306 -12.74 -16.31 -9.60
C MET A 306 -11.72 -17.29 -10.18
N ILE A 307 -11.87 -18.54 -9.77
CA ILE A 307 -11.33 -19.74 -10.43
C ILE A 307 -12.49 -20.56 -11.00
N GLU A 308 -12.23 -21.38 -12.01
CA GLU A 308 -13.27 -22.24 -12.58
C GLU A 308 -13.42 -23.58 -11.85
N ASN A 309 -12.31 -24.15 -11.39
CA ASN A 309 -12.26 -25.41 -10.65
C ASN A 309 -11.05 -25.49 -9.69
N TYR A 310 -10.92 -26.60 -8.98
CA TYR A 310 -9.81 -26.90 -8.06
C TYR A 310 -9.02 -28.15 -8.50
N GLU A 311 -9.06 -28.49 -9.79
CA GLU A 311 -8.37 -29.68 -10.30
C GLU A 311 -6.91 -29.37 -10.57
N ASP A 312 -5.97 -30.17 -10.07
CA ASP A 312 -4.54 -29.96 -10.29
C ASP A 312 -4.06 -30.39 -11.69
N GLU A 313 -4.89 -30.28 -12.74
CA GLU A 313 -4.51 -30.67 -14.09
C GLU A 313 -3.77 -29.53 -14.81
N THR A 314 -2.55 -29.79 -15.26
CA THR A 314 -1.67 -28.78 -15.87
C THR A 314 -1.07 -29.21 -17.21
N ASP A 315 -1.56 -30.34 -17.74
CA ASP A 315 -1.16 -30.92 -19.03
C ASP A 315 -1.81 -30.23 -20.26
N GLY A 316 -2.77 -29.34 -20.03
CA GLY A 316 -3.50 -28.60 -21.05
C GLY A 316 -4.86 -29.21 -21.44
N GLU A 317 -5.27 -30.31 -20.81
CA GLU A 317 -6.67 -30.76 -20.87
C GLU A 317 -7.56 -29.79 -20.07
N ILE A 318 -8.63 -29.32 -20.71
CA ILE A 318 -9.56 -28.35 -20.12
C ILE A 318 -10.85 -29.04 -19.68
N VAL A 319 -11.14 -28.95 -18.39
CA VAL A 319 -12.33 -29.47 -17.72
C VAL A 319 -13.27 -28.32 -17.37
N LYS A 320 -14.34 -28.21 -18.16
CA LYS A 320 -15.31 -27.13 -18.01
C LYS A 320 -16.16 -27.29 -16.76
N GLN A 321 -16.36 -26.20 -16.03
CA GLN A 321 -17.31 -26.18 -14.93
C GLN A 321 -18.74 -26.32 -15.46
N THR A 322 -19.48 -27.28 -14.91
CA THR A 322 -20.87 -27.54 -15.28
C THR A 322 -21.87 -27.06 -14.23
N ASP A 323 -21.46 -26.94 -12.97
CA ASP A 323 -22.26 -26.32 -11.92
C ASP A 323 -21.97 -24.81 -11.85
N THR A 324 -22.75 -24.06 -12.62
CA THR A 324 -22.59 -22.62 -12.78
C THR A 324 -23.45 -21.80 -11.83
N GLN A 325 -24.39 -22.43 -11.11
CA GLN A 325 -25.40 -21.70 -10.32
C GLN A 325 -24.76 -20.88 -9.21
N ARG A 326 -23.74 -21.45 -8.57
CA ARG A 326 -23.02 -20.79 -7.48
C ARG A 326 -22.28 -19.54 -7.95
N PHE A 327 -21.63 -19.63 -9.11
CA PHE A 327 -20.97 -18.50 -9.77
C PHE A 327 -21.95 -17.38 -10.07
N GLN A 328 -23.05 -17.72 -10.75
CA GLN A 328 -24.09 -16.73 -11.07
C GLN A 328 -24.68 -16.11 -9.82
N TYR A 329 -24.94 -16.88 -8.77
CA TYR A 329 -25.52 -16.35 -7.53
C TYR A 329 -24.60 -15.34 -6.85
N PHE A 330 -23.38 -15.76 -6.46
CA PHE A 330 -22.47 -14.88 -5.70
C PHE A 330 -21.88 -13.76 -6.57
N GLY A 331 -21.50 -14.08 -7.80
CA GLY A 331 -20.97 -13.07 -8.73
C GLY A 331 -21.98 -11.97 -9.03
N ASN A 332 -23.26 -12.32 -9.24
CA ASN A 332 -24.29 -11.28 -9.38
C ASN A 332 -24.45 -10.49 -8.08
N MET A 333 -24.42 -11.10 -6.90
CA MET A 333 -24.52 -10.35 -5.64
C MET A 333 -23.40 -9.32 -5.48
N ILE A 334 -22.14 -9.70 -5.77
CA ILE A 334 -20.98 -8.78 -5.77
C ILE A 334 -21.26 -7.58 -6.69
N LEU A 335 -21.64 -7.87 -7.94
CA LEU A 335 -21.91 -6.84 -8.95
C LEU A 335 -23.08 -5.92 -8.57
N HIS A 336 -24.16 -6.46 -7.98
CA HIS A 336 -25.32 -5.68 -7.55
C HIS A 336 -24.98 -4.73 -6.39
N GLN A 337 -24.03 -5.09 -5.53
CA GLN A 337 -23.50 -4.21 -4.49
C GLN A 337 -22.51 -3.16 -5.01
N GLY A 338 -22.12 -3.24 -6.29
CA GLY A 338 -21.16 -2.32 -6.90
C GLY A 338 -19.70 -2.73 -6.70
N GLY A 339 -19.47 -3.98 -6.29
CA GLY A 339 -18.17 -4.63 -6.41
C GLY A 339 -17.85 -5.01 -7.86
N GLU A 340 -16.72 -5.66 -8.05
CA GLU A 340 -16.26 -6.13 -9.37
C GLU A 340 -15.86 -7.60 -9.35
N LEU A 341 -15.64 -8.16 -10.55
CA LEU A 341 -15.13 -9.51 -10.72
C LEU A 341 -13.79 -9.50 -11.47
N GLY A 342 -12.92 -10.46 -11.15
CA GLY A 342 -11.64 -10.67 -11.81
C GLY A 342 -11.26 -12.14 -11.89
N TYR A 343 -9.98 -12.42 -12.13
CA TYR A 343 -9.45 -13.76 -12.41
C TYR A 343 -8.40 -14.17 -11.38
N HIS A 344 -8.44 -15.42 -10.94
CA HIS A 344 -7.50 -15.96 -9.95
C HIS A 344 -6.84 -17.27 -10.42
N GLY A 345 -6.57 -17.40 -11.73
CA GLY A 345 -6.13 -18.66 -12.32
C GLY A 345 -7.29 -19.61 -12.60
N TYR A 346 -7.10 -20.53 -13.55
CA TYR A 346 -8.18 -21.39 -14.02
C TYR A 346 -8.57 -22.45 -12.97
N ASN A 347 -7.56 -23.08 -12.38
CA ASN A 347 -7.67 -24.18 -11.44
C ASN A 347 -6.84 -23.95 -10.16
N HIS A 348 -6.65 -22.69 -9.79
CA HIS A 348 -5.79 -22.26 -8.68
C HIS A 348 -4.31 -22.70 -8.79
N GLN A 349 -3.83 -23.07 -9.99
CA GLN A 349 -2.41 -23.32 -10.24
C GLN A 349 -1.71 -22.03 -10.72
N PRO A 350 -0.59 -21.64 -10.11
CA PRO A 350 0.21 -20.49 -10.57
C PRO A 350 0.62 -20.62 -12.04
N LEU A 351 0.73 -19.49 -12.73
CA LEU A 351 1.21 -19.45 -14.12
C LEU A 351 2.73 -19.59 -14.16
N SER A 352 3.20 -20.82 -14.04
CA SER A 352 4.61 -21.20 -14.08
C SER A 352 4.87 -22.43 -14.94
N LEU A 353 5.99 -22.41 -15.65
CA LEU A 353 6.48 -23.54 -16.43
C LEU A 353 7.39 -24.45 -15.59
N SER A 354 7.76 -25.60 -16.16
CA SER A 354 8.56 -26.64 -15.50
C SER A 354 10.00 -26.24 -15.14
N ASN A 355 10.43 -25.01 -15.45
CA ASN A 355 11.70 -24.44 -14.97
C ASN A 355 11.60 -23.91 -13.53
N VAL A 356 10.38 -23.75 -13.01
CA VAL A 356 10.13 -23.47 -11.60
C VAL A 356 9.99 -24.79 -10.86
N ASP A 357 10.74 -24.95 -9.79
CA ASP A 357 10.63 -26.08 -8.86
C ASP A 357 10.20 -25.53 -7.50
N TYR A 358 8.95 -25.78 -7.12
CA TYR A 358 8.41 -25.32 -5.85
C TYR A 358 8.95 -26.11 -4.64
N GLY A 359 9.59 -27.26 -4.87
CA GLY A 359 10.05 -28.15 -3.81
C GLY A 359 8.91 -28.53 -2.85
N ASP A 360 9.21 -28.52 -1.55
CA ASP A 360 8.25 -28.77 -0.48
C ASP A 360 7.61 -27.48 0.06
N VAL A 361 7.89 -26.33 -0.56
CA VAL A 361 7.45 -25.01 -0.09
C VAL A 361 5.99 -24.76 -0.45
N LEU A 362 5.62 -25.08 -1.70
CA LEU A 362 4.26 -24.88 -2.22
C LEU A 362 3.75 -26.17 -2.88
N PRO A 363 2.51 -26.59 -2.58
CA PRO A 363 1.96 -27.86 -3.09
C PRO A 363 1.43 -27.77 -4.53
N TYR A 364 1.98 -26.87 -5.37
CA TYR A 364 1.49 -26.61 -6.72
C TYR A 364 2.22 -27.40 -7.80
N LYS A 365 1.54 -27.60 -8.93
CA LYS A 365 2.11 -28.15 -10.15
C LYS A 365 2.44 -27.03 -11.13
N THR A 366 3.40 -27.29 -12.00
CA THR A 366 3.74 -26.41 -13.11
C THR A 366 3.06 -26.87 -14.40
N TRP A 367 2.84 -25.93 -15.29
CA TRP A 367 2.24 -26.17 -16.59
C TRP A 367 3.25 -26.78 -17.56
N ILE A 368 2.82 -27.80 -18.31
CA ILE A 368 3.73 -28.53 -19.21
C ILE A 368 4.20 -27.69 -20.40
N SER A 369 3.49 -26.61 -20.72
CA SER A 369 3.83 -25.72 -21.82
C SER A 369 3.12 -24.37 -21.73
N MET A 370 3.67 -23.38 -22.44
CA MET A 370 3.04 -22.07 -22.62
C MET A 370 1.64 -22.19 -23.24
N LYS A 371 1.44 -23.17 -24.12
CA LYS A 371 0.14 -23.41 -24.76
C LYS A 371 -0.91 -23.88 -23.75
N ALA A 372 -0.53 -24.77 -22.84
CA ALA A 372 -1.40 -25.25 -21.76
C ALA A 372 -1.82 -24.10 -20.83
N MET A 373 -0.87 -23.26 -20.38
CA MET A 373 -1.17 -22.05 -19.61
C MET A 373 -2.15 -21.12 -20.34
N GLN A 374 -1.89 -20.87 -21.62
CA GLN A 374 -2.72 -20.00 -22.44
C GLN A 374 -4.14 -20.56 -22.62
N ASP A 375 -4.28 -21.86 -22.84
CA ASP A 375 -5.58 -22.49 -23.04
C ASP A 375 -6.40 -22.51 -21.75
N ALA A 376 -5.76 -22.73 -20.59
CA ALA A 376 -6.40 -22.66 -19.29
C ALA A 376 -6.93 -21.26 -18.97
N LEU A 377 -6.08 -20.23 -19.09
CA LEU A 377 -6.53 -18.86 -18.85
C LEU A 377 -7.55 -18.40 -19.90
N GLY A 378 -7.40 -18.83 -21.15
CA GLY A 378 -8.38 -18.58 -22.20
C GLY A 378 -9.75 -19.17 -21.90
N GLU A 379 -9.80 -20.37 -21.30
CA GLU A 379 -11.05 -20.95 -20.83
C GLU A 379 -11.66 -20.14 -19.68
N LEU A 380 -10.87 -19.77 -18.65
CA LEU A 380 -11.38 -18.97 -17.54
C LEU A 380 -11.98 -17.64 -18.01
N ILE A 381 -11.33 -16.96 -18.96
CA ILE A 381 -11.84 -15.72 -19.56
C ILE A 381 -13.14 -15.98 -20.33
N ARG A 382 -13.21 -17.06 -21.10
CA ARG A 382 -14.42 -17.48 -21.82
C ARG A 382 -15.56 -17.76 -20.84
N PHE A 383 -15.28 -18.48 -19.75
CA PHE A 383 -16.22 -18.82 -18.69
C PHE A 383 -16.77 -17.56 -18.02
N GLY A 384 -15.89 -16.63 -17.61
CA GLY A 384 -16.30 -15.35 -17.02
C GLY A 384 -17.23 -14.53 -17.94
N LYS A 385 -16.91 -14.47 -19.26
CA LYS A 385 -17.75 -13.79 -20.27
C LYS A 385 -19.11 -14.47 -20.46
N GLU A 386 -19.19 -15.79 -20.33
CA GLU A 386 -20.44 -16.54 -20.40
C GLU A 386 -21.29 -16.33 -19.14
N MET A 387 -20.68 -16.35 -17.96
CA MET A 387 -21.39 -16.20 -16.68
C MET A 387 -21.87 -14.77 -16.43
N PHE A 388 -21.08 -13.77 -16.83
CA PHE A 388 -21.33 -12.36 -16.55
C PHE A 388 -21.26 -11.52 -17.83
N PRO A 389 -22.19 -11.72 -18.78
CA PRO A 389 -22.17 -11.02 -20.05
C PRO A 389 -22.35 -9.51 -19.84
N GLY A 390 -21.46 -8.71 -20.45
CA GLY A 390 -21.48 -7.26 -20.37
C GLY A 390 -20.70 -6.67 -19.19
N THR A 391 -20.09 -7.51 -18.34
CA THR A 391 -19.15 -7.08 -17.30
C THR A 391 -17.73 -7.16 -17.84
N GLU A 392 -16.94 -6.11 -17.64
CA GLU A 392 -15.49 -6.14 -17.89
C GLU A 392 -14.77 -6.68 -16.65
N LEU A 393 -13.94 -7.70 -16.86
CA LEU A 393 -13.09 -8.30 -15.84
C LEU A 393 -11.64 -8.02 -16.25
N SER A 394 -10.96 -7.15 -15.50
CA SER A 394 -9.63 -6.64 -15.86
C SER A 394 -8.54 -6.89 -14.83
N VAL A 395 -8.90 -7.41 -13.66
CA VAL A 395 -7.95 -7.73 -12.59
C VAL A 395 -7.59 -9.21 -12.61
N TYR A 396 -6.30 -9.49 -12.48
CA TYR A 396 -5.75 -10.82 -12.27
C TYR A 396 -5.00 -10.86 -10.94
N VAL A 397 -5.32 -11.84 -10.10
CA VAL A 397 -4.54 -12.17 -8.89
C VAL A 397 -3.86 -13.50 -9.16
N PRO A 398 -2.52 -13.62 -9.07
CA PRO A 398 -1.86 -14.91 -9.24
C PRO A 398 -2.17 -15.82 -8.05
N PRO A 399 -2.49 -17.12 -8.26
CA PRO A 399 -2.62 -18.09 -7.17
C PRO A 399 -1.40 -18.07 -6.26
N SER A 400 -1.64 -17.98 -4.96
CA SER A 400 -0.59 -17.81 -3.92
C SER A 400 0.39 -16.67 -4.18
N ASN A 401 0.02 -15.67 -4.97
CA ASN A 401 0.88 -14.54 -5.37
C ASN A 401 2.11 -14.97 -6.19
N VAL A 402 2.04 -16.15 -6.82
CA VAL A 402 3.14 -16.68 -7.64
C VAL A 402 2.85 -16.43 -9.12
N LEU A 403 3.78 -15.74 -9.78
CA LEU A 403 3.72 -15.49 -11.20
C LEU A 403 5.13 -15.54 -11.79
N SER A 404 5.40 -16.52 -12.66
CA SER A 404 6.67 -16.59 -13.39
C SER A 404 6.81 -15.44 -14.39
N GLU A 405 8.04 -15.13 -14.80
CA GLU A 405 8.31 -14.13 -15.85
C GLU A 405 7.58 -14.50 -17.15
N GLU A 406 7.59 -15.79 -17.52
CA GLU A 406 6.90 -16.30 -18.69
C GLU A 406 5.38 -16.15 -18.57
N GLY A 407 4.82 -16.44 -17.40
CA GLY A 407 3.40 -16.24 -17.09
C GLY A 407 2.99 -14.77 -17.18
N ARG A 408 3.75 -13.87 -16.54
CA ARG A 408 3.54 -12.42 -16.58
C ARG A 408 3.54 -11.92 -18.02
N LYS A 409 4.57 -12.28 -18.79
CA LYS A 409 4.69 -11.89 -20.20
C LYS A 409 3.52 -12.40 -21.04
N MET A 410 3.06 -13.64 -20.78
CA MET A 410 1.89 -14.20 -21.45
C MET A 410 0.63 -13.37 -21.18
N LEU A 411 0.40 -12.94 -19.92
CA LEU A 411 -0.73 -12.07 -19.56
C LEU A 411 -0.73 -10.79 -20.42
N ALA A 412 0.41 -10.08 -20.43
CA ALA A 412 0.55 -8.83 -21.16
C ALA A 412 0.35 -8.98 -22.70
N GLU A 413 0.93 -10.03 -23.29
CA GLU A 413 0.92 -10.19 -24.75
C GLU A 413 -0.35 -10.84 -25.30
N LYS A 414 -0.99 -11.74 -24.53
CA LYS A 414 -2.07 -12.60 -25.03
C LYS A 414 -3.44 -12.24 -24.48
N PHE A 415 -3.50 -11.55 -23.34
CA PHE A 415 -4.74 -11.26 -22.63
C PHE A 415 -4.86 -9.77 -22.31
N PRO A 416 -4.95 -8.90 -23.34
CA PRO A 416 -4.95 -7.45 -23.16
C PRO A 416 -6.17 -6.91 -22.40
N GLU A 417 -7.21 -7.73 -22.16
CA GLU A 417 -8.30 -7.43 -21.23
C GLU A 417 -7.85 -7.41 -19.76
N ILE A 418 -6.80 -8.15 -19.40
CA ILE A 418 -6.17 -8.05 -18.08
C ILE A 418 -5.32 -6.79 -18.11
N ARG A 419 -5.71 -5.81 -17.30
CA ARG A 419 -5.06 -4.50 -17.21
C ARG A 419 -4.33 -4.32 -15.89
N THR A 420 -4.56 -5.23 -14.95
CA THR A 420 -4.09 -5.09 -13.59
C THR A 420 -3.67 -6.44 -13.03
N ILE A 421 -2.52 -6.49 -12.38
CA ILE A 421 -2.07 -7.64 -11.60
C ILE A 421 -2.01 -7.22 -10.12
N ALA A 422 -2.68 -7.97 -9.27
CA ALA A 422 -2.65 -7.80 -7.82
C ALA A 422 -1.95 -9.01 -7.19
N SER A 423 -0.75 -8.82 -6.64
CA SER A 423 0.09 -9.87 -6.07
C SER A 423 0.62 -9.41 -4.71
N ASN A 424 1.91 -9.49 -4.38
CA ASN A 424 2.41 -9.23 -3.03
C ASN A 424 3.29 -7.96 -2.95
N TYR A 425 3.13 -7.16 -1.89
CA TYR A 425 4.01 -6.02 -1.62
C TYR A 425 5.36 -6.48 -1.08
N PHE A 426 5.33 -7.42 -0.15
CA PHE A 426 6.51 -7.91 0.55
C PHE A 426 7.18 -9.09 -0.19
N PRO A 427 8.50 -9.28 -0.04
CA PRO A 427 9.17 -10.44 -0.60
C PRO A 427 8.67 -11.74 0.06
N GLY A 428 8.68 -12.82 -0.72
CA GLY A 428 8.33 -14.16 -0.28
C GLY A 428 8.87 -15.18 -1.26
N GLU A 429 8.97 -16.45 -0.84
CA GLU A 429 9.43 -17.51 -1.73
C GLU A 429 8.48 -17.64 -2.93
N TYR A 430 9.01 -17.47 -4.14
CA TYR A 430 8.28 -17.46 -5.43
C TYR A 430 7.27 -16.32 -5.61
N ALA A 431 7.14 -15.39 -4.67
CA ALA A 431 6.19 -14.30 -4.76
C ALA A 431 6.54 -13.36 -5.92
N TYR A 432 5.53 -13.00 -6.70
CA TYR A 432 5.62 -11.89 -7.64
C TYR A 432 5.45 -10.59 -6.87
N VAL A 433 6.59 -10.03 -6.47
CA VAL A 433 6.69 -8.82 -5.65
C VAL A 433 6.46 -7.59 -6.51
N GLN A 434 5.66 -6.66 -6.03
CA GLN A 434 5.29 -5.45 -6.75
C GLN A 434 5.52 -4.19 -5.92
N GLU A 435 5.54 -3.07 -6.62
CA GLU A 435 5.27 -1.73 -6.08
C GLU A 435 3.96 -1.20 -6.69
N PHE A 436 3.45 -0.07 -6.20
CA PHE A 436 2.27 0.58 -6.80
C PHE A 436 2.68 1.40 -8.03
N GLU A 437 2.66 0.79 -9.20
CA GLU A 437 3.12 1.43 -10.43
C GLU A 437 2.34 0.98 -11.67
N THR A 438 2.59 1.67 -12.78
CA THR A 438 2.20 1.18 -14.11
C THR A 438 3.46 0.73 -14.83
N ALA A 439 3.54 -0.58 -15.11
CA ALA A 439 4.67 -1.19 -15.80
C ALA A 439 4.75 -0.73 -17.27
N ASP A 440 5.91 -0.96 -17.90
CA ASP A 440 6.20 -0.53 -19.28
C ASP A 440 5.23 -1.09 -20.34
N ASP A 441 4.58 -2.22 -20.06
CA ASP A 441 3.55 -2.82 -20.93
C ASP A 441 2.13 -2.30 -20.66
N GLY A 442 2.00 -1.33 -19.75
CA GLY A 442 0.74 -0.68 -19.37
C GLY A 442 -0.13 -1.48 -18.41
N ILE A 443 0.35 -2.61 -17.89
CA ILE A 443 -0.29 -3.30 -16.76
C ILE A 443 -0.04 -2.49 -15.49
N VAL A 444 -1.09 -2.31 -14.70
CA VAL A 444 -1.00 -1.69 -13.39
C VAL A 444 -0.69 -2.75 -12.35
N GLU A 445 0.36 -2.53 -11.57
CA GLU A 445 0.77 -3.37 -10.46
C GLU A 445 0.13 -2.80 -9.17
N GLN A 446 -0.61 -3.64 -8.43
CA GLN A 446 -1.33 -3.24 -7.21
C GLN A 446 -1.18 -4.30 -6.11
N PRO A 447 -0.07 -4.27 -5.38
CA PRO A 447 0.24 -5.31 -4.41
C PRO A 447 -0.75 -5.39 -3.25
N ARG A 448 -0.86 -6.60 -2.71
CA ARG A 448 -1.40 -6.93 -1.40
C ARG A 448 -0.44 -6.49 -0.30
N ILE A 449 -0.97 -5.73 0.65
CA ILE A 449 -0.22 -5.31 1.84
C ILE A 449 -0.48 -6.28 2.99
N ILE A 450 -1.75 -6.64 3.21
CA ILE A 450 -2.17 -7.53 4.30
C ILE A 450 -3.21 -8.56 3.83
N SER A 451 -3.43 -9.60 4.62
CA SER A 451 -4.39 -10.65 4.26
C SER A 451 -5.03 -11.36 5.45
N GLY A 452 -6.19 -11.96 5.20
CA GLY A 452 -6.90 -12.79 6.17
C GLY A 452 -7.56 -11.98 7.28
N ALA A 453 -8.04 -12.68 8.31
CA ALA A 453 -8.69 -12.05 9.47
C ALA A 453 -7.83 -12.06 10.74
N ILE A 454 -6.67 -12.74 10.70
CA ILE A 454 -5.64 -12.64 11.73
C ILE A 454 -4.71 -11.50 11.33
N ILE A 455 -5.02 -10.28 11.79
CA ILE A 455 -4.16 -9.12 11.57
C ILE A 455 -3.13 -9.07 12.70
N ASP A 456 -1.95 -9.64 12.44
CA ASP A 456 -0.82 -9.62 13.37
C ASP A 456 -0.15 -8.23 13.42
N ASP A 457 0.87 -8.10 14.28
CA ASP A 457 1.54 -6.84 14.54
C ASP A 457 2.32 -6.33 13.32
N TYR A 458 2.92 -7.22 12.51
CA TYR A 458 3.60 -6.83 11.27
C TYR A 458 2.61 -6.29 10.24
N MET A 459 1.45 -6.94 10.09
CA MET A 459 0.37 -6.45 9.22
C MET A 459 -0.19 -5.11 9.68
N GLN A 460 -0.33 -4.89 11.00
CA GLN A 460 -0.76 -3.59 11.54
C GLN A 460 0.25 -2.49 11.23
N MET A 461 1.55 -2.76 11.44
CA MET A 461 2.62 -1.82 11.10
C MET A 461 2.67 -1.52 9.60
N ALA A 462 2.57 -2.55 8.75
CA ALA A 462 2.54 -2.40 7.30
C ALA A 462 1.34 -1.56 6.84
N ALA A 463 0.15 -1.80 7.36
CA ALA A 463 -1.04 -1.02 7.05
C ALA A 463 -0.89 0.45 7.49
N LEU A 464 -0.34 0.71 8.68
CA LEU A 464 -0.06 2.06 9.17
C LEU A 464 0.94 2.80 8.28
N SER A 465 2.01 2.12 7.88
CA SER A 465 3.05 2.67 7.01
C SER A 465 2.48 3.04 5.64
N GLU A 466 1.71 2.15 5.02
CA GLU A 466 1.12 2.39 3.70
C GLU A 466 -0.01 3.44 3.71
N LEU A 467 -0.69 3.64 4.85
CA LEU A 467 -1.57 4.79 5.06
C LEU A 467 -0.81 6.12 5.01
N ASN A 468 0.44 6.17 5.45
CA ASN A 468 1.23 7.40 5.49
C ASN A 468 2.17 7.58 4.29
N MET A 469 2.46 6.51 3.56
CA MET A 469 3.23 6.53 2.32
C MET A 469 2.34 6.80 1.09
N HIS A 470 1.44 5.87 0.79
CA HIS A 470 0.63 5.90 -0.42
C HIS A 470 -0.83 6.32 -0.16
N PHE A 471 -1.23 6.45 1.11
CA PHE A 471 -2.62 6.59 1.54
C PHE A 471 -3.50 5.51 0.91
N VAL A 472 -3.12 4.25 1.16
CA VAL A 472 -3.74 3.07 0.55
C VAL A 472 -4.00 1.97 1.57
N ASN A 473 -5.08 1.21 1.36
CA ASN A 473 -5.29 -0.09 1.96
C ASN A 473 -5.51 -1.14 0.86
N SER A 474 -4.86 -2.29 0.99
CA SER A 474 -4.94 -3.41 0.05
C SER A 474 -4.97 -4.72 0.83
N HIS A 475 -6.19 -5.22 1.06
CA HIS A 475 -6.48 -6.39 1.89
C HIS A 475 -7.06 -7.53 1.04
N PHE A 476 -6.63 -8.76 1.32
CA PHE A 476 -7.07 -9.96 0.61
C PHE A 476 -7.58 -10.99 1.59
N MET A 477 -8.67 -11.66 1.24
CA MET A 477 -9.24 -12.74 2.04
C MET A 477 -9.58 -13.92 1.15
N HIS A 478 -9.38 -15.13 1.63
CA HIS A 478 -9.93 -16.31 0.95
C HIS A 478 -11.08 -16.88 1.80
N PRO A 479 -12.09 -17.50 1.17
CA PRO A 479 -13.14 -18.18 1.90
C PRO A 479 -12.58 -19.37 2.71
N ASP A 480 -11.58 -20.08 2.18
CA ASP A 480 -11.00 -21.30 2.77
C ASP A 480 -10.07 -21.06 3.97
N ASP A 481 -9.73 -19.82 4.34
CA ASP A 481 -9.06 -19.48 5.62
C ASP A 481 -9.75 -20.14 6.82
N LEU A 482 -11.07 -20.35 6.71
CA LEU A 482 -11.92 -20.93 7.73
C LEU A 482 -11.88 -22.46 7.78
N LEU A 483 -11.10 -23.09 6.90
CA LEU A 483 -10.88 -24.53 6.81
C LEU A 483 -9.43 -24.93 7.15
N ASP A 484 -8.54 -23.95 7.34
CA ASP A 484 -7.12 -24.12 7.64
C ASP A 484 -6.79 -23.63 9.06
N GLU A 485 -6.22 -24.52 9.90
CA GLU A 485 -5.84 -24.19 11.27
C GLU A 485 -4.81 -23.07 11.33
N ASP A 486 -3.85 -23.04 10.41
CA ASP A 486 -2.77 -22.04 10.36
C ASP A 486 -3.30 -20.66 9.96
N ARG A 487 -4.44 -20.62 9.26
CA ARG A 487 -5.15 -19.38 8.86
C ARG A 487 -6.25 -18.97 9.82
N GLY A 488 -6.41 -19.70 10.94
CA GLY A 488 -7.30 -19.32 12.02
C GLY A 488 -8.60 -20.11 12.11
N ALA A 489 -8.81 -21.17 11.33
CA ALA A 489 -10.03 -21.98 11.40
C ALA A 489 -10.35 -22.45 12.84
N ALA A 490 -9.32 -22.79 13.62
CA ALA A 490 -9.47 -23.22 15.00
C ALA A 490 -10.08 -22.14 15.92
N LEU A 491 -9.84 -20.85 15.62
CA LEU A 491 -10.39 -19.70 16.34
C LEU A 491 -11.91 -19.55 16.14
N GLY A 492 -12.43 -20.04 15.01
CA GLY A 492 -13.84 -19.92 14.64
C GLY A 492 -14.19 -18.60 13.94
N TRP A 493 -15.18 -18.65 13.04
CA TRP A 493 -15.55 -17.52 12.18
C TRP A 493 -16.04 -16.29 12.96
N GLU A 494 -16.77 -16.46 14.06
CA GLU A 494 -17.24 -15.32 14.86
C GLU A 494 -16.08 -14.43 15.33
N LYS A 495 -14.98 -15.03 15.79
CA LYS A 495 -13.79 -14.31 16.24
C LYS A 495 -13.06 -13.66 15.07
N LEU A 496 -12.90 -14.38 13.96
CA LEU A 496 -12.24 -13.85 12.76
C LEU A 496 -13.03 -12.67 12.16
N ARG A 497 -14.36 -12.80 12.08
CA ARG A 497 -15.26 -11.73 11.65
C ARG A 497 -15.14 -10.49 12.53
N ALA A 498 -15.12 -10.66 13.86
CA ALA A 498 -14.95 -9.55 14.79
C ALA A 498 -13.60 -8.85 14.62
N ARG A 499 -12.51 -9.60 14.37
CA ARG A 499 -11.20 -9.01 14.07
C ARG A 499 -11.16 -8.24 12.75
N LEU A 500 -11.87 -8.73 11.73
CA LEU A 500 -12.00 -8.01 10.46
C LEU A 500 -12.79 -6.71 10.62
N ASP A 501 -13.90 -6.75 11.35
CA ASP A 501 -14.72 -5.58 11.72
C ASP A 501 -13.90 -4.53 12.50
N GLU A 502 -13.13 -4.96 13.50
CA GLU A 502 -12.21 -4.09 14.26
C GLU A 502 -11.18 -3.41 13.34
N TYR A 503 -10.60 -4.15 12.39
CA TYR A 503 -9.66 -3.59 11.41
C TYR A 503 -10.33 -2.57 10.48
N MET A 504 -11.48 -2.91 9.91
CA MET A 504 -12.23 -2.00 9.03
C MET A 504 -12.73 -0.75 9.78
N THR A 505 -13.07 -0.88 11.07
CA THR A 505 -13.40 0.24 11.95
C THR A 505 -12.18 1.14 12.16
N TRP A 506 -11.02 0.57 12.52
CA TRP A 506 -9.78 1.33 12.69
C TRP A 506 -9.41 2.11 11.42
N MET A 507 -9.58 1.49 10.24
CA MET A 507 -9.37 2.16 8.95
C MET A 507 -10.30 3.36 8.76
N ASN A 508 -11.60 3.19 9.01
CA ASN A 508 -12.60 4.27 8.86
C ASN A 508 -12.38 5.42 9.86
N GLU A 509 -11.95 5.10 11.09
CA GLU A 509 -11.69 6.09 12.13
C GLU A 509 -10.37 6.83 11.89
N SER A 510 -9.31 6.12 11.47
CA SER A 510 -7.99 6.69 11.25
C SER A 510 -7.91 7.48 9.95
N ALA A 511 -8.57 7.00 8.89
CA ALA A 511 -8.49 7.55 7.54
C ALA A 511 -9.89 7.75 6.90
N PRO A 512 -10.76 8.60 7.47
CA PRO A 512 -12.15 8.76 7.00
C PRO A 512 -12.29 9.28 5.56
N SER A 513 -11.23 9.88 5.01
CA SER A 513 -11.18 10.37 3.63
C SER A 513 -10.71 9.32 2.62
N LEU A 514 -10.33 8.12 3.08
CA LEU A 514 -9.87 7.04 2.23
C LEU A 514 -11.03 6.44 1.43
N ARG A 515 -10.89 6.39 0.10
CA ARG A 515 -11.97 5.95 -0.79
C ARG A 515 -12.05 4.43 -0.87
N ASN A 516 -13.23 3.84 -0.61
CA ASN A 516 -13.46 2.43 -0.92
C ASN A 516 -13.62 2.21 -2.43
N LEU A 517 -12.62 1.56 -3.04
CA LEU A 517 -12.49 1.29 -4.47
C LEU A 517 -12.55 -0.21 -4.76
N THR A 518 -12.99 -0.55 -5.96
CA THR A 518 -12.73 -1.86 -6.58
C THR A 518 -11.29 -1.92 -7.09
N GLY A 519 -10.76 -3.10 -7.40
CA GLY A 519 -9.39 -3.26 -7.91
C GLY A 519 -9.12 -2.51 -9.21
N SER A 520 -10.04 -2.53 -10.17
CA SER A 520 -9.89 -1.75 -11.40
C SER A 520 -9.91 -0.23 -11.17
N GLU A 521 -10.69 0.21 -10.18
CA GLU A 521 -10.74 1.62 -9.79
C GLU A 521 -9.45 2.04 -9.06
N LEU A 522 -8.94 1.21 -8.14
CA LEU A 522 -7.65 1.44 -7.50
C LEU A 522 -6.54 1.51 -8.56
N ALA A 523 -6.55 0.62 -9.54
CA ALA A 523 -5.60 0.67 -10.64
C ALA A 523 -5.69 1.98 -11.45
N GLY A 524 -6.90 2.50 -11.67
CA GLY A 524 -7.09 3.83 -12.26
C GLY A 524 -6.51 4.96 -11.40
N ALA A 525 -6.58 4.85 -10.07
CA ALA A 525 -5.95 5.80 -9.14
C ALA A 525 -4.41 5.68 -9.17
N VAL A 526 -3.86 4.46 -9.17
CA VAL A 526 -2.42 4.19 -9.31
C VAL A 526 -1.86 4.80 -10.59
N GLN A 527 -2.59 4.76 -11.71
CA GLN A 527 -2.11 5.38 -12.96
C GLN A 527 -1.98 6.91 -12.86
N ARG A 528 -2.90 7.58 -12.16
CA ARG A 528 -2.85 9.03 -11.94
C ARG A 528 -1.72 9.41 -10.99
N TYR A 529 -1.62 8.67 -9.89
CA TYR A 529 -0.52 8.77 -8.94
C TYR A 529 0.84 8.58 -9.63
N GLY A 530 1.00 7.46 -10.34
CA GLY A 530 2.20 7.07 -11.08
C GLY A 530 2.68 8.15 -12.04
N ALA A 531 1.78 8.72 -12.83
CA ALA A 531 2.14 9.71 -13.84
C ALA A 531 2.50 11.09 -13.27
N LEU A 532 2.00 11.45 -12.08
CA LEU A 532 2.03 12.83 -11.59
C LEU A 532 3.46 13.29 -11.29
N THR A 533 3.78 14.52 -11.68
CA THR A 533 4.95 15.25 -11.15
C THR A 533 4.47 16.41 -10.30
N VAL A 534 5.17 16.68 -9.20
CA VAL A 534 4.80 17.72 -8.24
C VAL A 534 5.93 18.73 -8.15
N ASP A 535 5.63 20.00 -8.44
CA ASP A 535 6.52 21.13 -8.18
C ASP A 535 5.79 22.12 -7.25
N LYS A 536 6.53 22.78 -6.37
CA LYS A 536 5.95 23.66 -5.35
C LYS A 536 6.74 24.96 -5.22
N GLU A 537 6.03 26.05 -5.00
CA GLU A 537 6.59 27.33 -4.59
C GLU A 537 5.94 27.74 -3.26
N ILE A 538 6.78 27.99 -2.25
CA ILE A 538 6.32 28.35 -0.91
C ILE A 538 6.75 29.79 -0.63
N THR A 539 5.82 30.60 -0.16
CA THR A 539 6.06 31.99 0.28
C THR A 539 5.40 32.22 1.63
N ASP A 540 5.67 33.37 2.24
CA ASP A 540 5.00 33.79 3.48
C ASP A 540 3.47 33.83 3.38
N GLN A 541 2.91 33.98 2.17
CA GLN A 541 1.49 34.22 1.94
C GLN A 541 0.74 33.02 1.35
N GLU A 542 1.43 32.09 0.70
CA GLU A 542 0.80 31.00 -0.03
C GLU A 542 1.77 29.86 -0.35
N ILE A 543 1.19 28.67 -0.54
CA ILE A 543 1.81 27.49 -1.13
C ILE A 543 1.17 27.29 -2.51
N ARG A 544 1.95 27.38 -3.57
CA ARG A 544 1.54 27.08 -4.95
C ARG A 544 2.04 25.70 -5.33
N ILE A 545 1.16 24.87 -5.87
CA ILE A 545 1.46 23.50 -6.29
C ILE A 545 1.14 23.37 -7.78
N HIS A 546 2.15 23.00 -8.55
CA HIS A 546 2.09 22.76 -9.99
C HIS A 546 2.12 21.24 -10.24
N LEU A 547 1.07 20.72 -10.86
CA LEU A 547 0.89 19.30 -11.14
C LEU A 547 1.12 19.02 -12.62
N GLY A 548 2.28 18.44 -12.94
CA GLY A 548 2.57 17.94 -14.28
C GLY A 548 1.95 16.57 -14.52
N ASN A 549 1.67 16.26 -15.78
CA ASN A 549 0.95 15.03 -16.20
C ASN A 549 -0.42 14.85 -15.53
N PHE A 550 -1.04 15.95 -15.09
CA PHE A 550 -2.39 15.95 -14.53
C PHE A 550 -3.42 15.51 -15.58
N TYR A 551 -4.29 14.56 -15.20
CA TYR A 551 -5.34 14.04 -16.08
C TYR A 551 -6.69 14.71 -15.83
N ASP A 552 -7.27 14.48 -14.66
CA ASP A 552 -8.62 14.90 -14.28
C ASP A 552 -8.76 15.13 -12.77
N GLU A 553 -8.10 14.32 -11.96
CA GLU A 553 -7.98 14.48 -10.50
C GLU A 553 -6.60 14.00 -10.02
N ALA A 554 -6.14 14.53 -8.88
CA ALA A 554 -4.98 14.03 -8.17
C ALA A 554 -5.16 14.18 -6.65
N TYR A 555 -4.51 13.30 -5.88
CA TYR A 555 -4.47 13.39 -4.43
C TYR A 555 -3.03 13.58 -3.96
N LEU A 556 -2.86 14.46 -2.98
CA LEU A 556 -1.57 14.76 -2.36
C LEU A 556 -1.73 14.84 -0.85
N MET A 557 -0.72 14.38 -0.13
CA MET A 557 -0.51 14.76 1.26
C MET A 557 0.24 16.09 1.30
N VAL A 558 -0.30 17.03 2.09
CA VAL A 558 0.26 18.36 2.31
C VAL A 558 0.45 18.54 3.81
N ARG A 559 1.70 18.53 4.28
CA ARG A 559 2.04 18.89 5.65
C ARG A 559 2.46 20.35 5.69
N ILE A 560 1.77 21.18 6.47
CA ILE A 560 2.07 22.62 6.62
C ILE A 560 2.78 22.80 7.96
N ASN A 561 4.12 22.85 7.94
CA ASN A 561 4.95 22.93 9.15
C ASN A 561 5.04 24.35 9.71
N ASP A 562 4.94 25.36 8.86
CA ASP A 562 4.85 26.76 9.26
C ASP A 562 3.56 27.42 8.72
N GLY A 563 2.86 28.14 9.59
CA GLY A 563 1.58 28.78 9.32
C GLY A 563 0.37 27.84 9.32
N THR A 564 -0.78 28.39 8.92
CA THR A 564 -2.05 27.65 8.80
C THR A 564 -2.69 27.86 7.43
N PRO A 565 -3.39 26.86 6.86
CA PRO A 565 -4.01 27.02 5.54
C PRO A 565 -5.20 27.98 5.60
N GLY A 566 -5.26 28.89 4.62
CA GLY A 566 -6.36 29.80 4.34
C GLY A 566 -7.25 29.30 3.20
N GLN A 567 -7.62 30.21 2.30
CA GLN A 567 -8.42 29.84 1.14
C GLN A 567 -7.64 28.92 0.19
N VAL A 568 -8.32 27.93 -0.38
CA VAL A 568 -7.77 27.02 -1.39
C VAL A 568 -8.46 27.25 -2.73
N THR A 569 -7.67 27.29 -3.80
CA THR A 569 -8.15 27.37 -5.19
C THR A 569 -7.53 26.25 -6.02
N GLY A 570 -8.26 25.74 -7.01
CA GLY A 570 -7.83 24.59 -7.83
C GLY A 570 -8.04 23.21 -7.18
N GLY A 571 -8.56 23.15 -5.95
CA GLY A 571 -8.84 21.90 -5.25
C GLY A 571 -9.48 22.09 -3.88
N GLU A 572 -9.58 20.99 -3.14
CA GLU A 572 -10.16 20.93 -1.80
C GLU A 572 -9.12 20.35 -0.81
N LEU A 573 -8.92 21.03 0.32
CA LEU A 573 -7.97 20.61 1.36
C LEU A 573 -8.74 20.15 2.60
N THR A 574 -8.52 18.91 3.01
CA THR A 574 -9.15 18.30 4.19
C THR A 574 -8.10 18.02 5.25
N ASN A 575 -8.30 18.48 6.49
CA ASN A 575 -7.40 18.13 7.58
C ASN A 575 -7.52 16.64 7.91
N VAL A 576 -6.38 15.97 8.03
CA VAL A 576 -6.30 14.53 8.31
C VAL A 576 -5.90 14.32 9.76
N THR A 577 -4.78 14.92 10.17
CA THR A 577 -4.34 14.96 11.58
C THR A 577 -3.34 16.09 11.77
N GLY A 578 -3.34 16.74 12.93
CA GLY A 578 -2.40 17.81 13.24
C GLY A 578 -2.27 18.83 12.10
N ASN A 579 -1.07 18.95 11.56
CA ASN A 579 -0.74 19.81 10.43
C ASN A 579 -0.65 19.09 9.06
N LEU A 580 -1.12 17.84 8.98
CA LEU A 580 -1.20 17.04 7.76
C LEU A 580 -2.61 17.13 7.16
N TYR A 581 -2.66 17.38 5.86
CA TYR A 581 -3.88 17.57 5.08
C TYR A 581 -3.87 16.69 3.83
N LEU A 582 -5.04 16.23 3.42
CA LEU A 582 -5.29 15.60 2.14
C LEU A 582 -5.79 16.66 1.16
N LEU A 583 -5.03 16.91 0.10
CA LEU A 583 -5.42 17.75 -1.02
C LEU A 583 -6.05 16.89 -2.11
N HIS A 584 -7.29 17.18 -2.47
CA HIS A 584 -7.94 16.72 -3.69
C HIS A 584 -7.83 17.82 -4.75
N ALA A 585 -6.86 17.68 -5.66
CA ALA A 585 -6.64 18.62 -6.74
C ALA A 585 -7.61 18.34 -7.90
N GLN A 586 -8.33 19.38 -8.31
CA GLN A 586 -9.29 19.36 -9.43
C GLN A 586 -8.76 20.10 -10.66
N GLU A 587 -7.71 20.89 -10.47
CA GLU A 587 -6.96 21.60 -11.49
C GLU A 587 -5.46 21.27 -11.35
N SER A 588 -4.69 21.47 -12.42
CA SER A 588 -3.24 21.26 -12.41
C SER A 588 -2.49 22.31 -11.59
N GLU A 589 -3.17 23.38 -11.19
CA GLU A 589 -2.63 24.52 -10.47
C GLU A 589 -3.44 24.69 -9.18
N VAL A 590 -2.82 24.49 -8.04
CA VAL A 590 -3.47 24.65 -6.73
C VAL A 590 -2.75 25.74 -5.95
N VAL A 591 -3.52 26.64 -5.34
CA VAL A 591 -2.98 27.66 -4.42
C VAL A 591 -3.67 27.53 -3.08
N ILE A 592 -2.87 27.41 -2.02
CA ILE A 592 -3.29 27.38 -0.62
C ILE A 592 -2.74 28.65 0.04
N GLU A 593 -3.61 29.57 0.47
CA GLU A 593 -3.17 30.73 1.25
C GLU A 593 -2.56 30.29 2.59
N ARG A 594 -1.62 31.06 3.13
CA ARG A 594 -0.92 30.80 4.40
C ARG A 594 -1.17 31.96 5.36
N ASN A 595 -1.65 31.65 6.57
CA ASN A 595 -1.96 32.61 7.65
C ASN A 595 -1.06 32.43 8.86
#